data_AF-E3P8G3-F1
#
_entry.id   AF-E3P8G3-F1
#
_cell.length_a   1.000
_cell.length_b   1.000
_cell.length_c   1.000
_cell.angle_alpha   90.00
_cell.angle_beta   90.00
_cell.angle_gamma   90.00
#
_symmetry.space_group_name_H-M   'P 1'
#
loop_
_entity.id
_entity.type
_entity.pdbx_description
1 polymer ?
#
loop_
_entity_poly.entity_id
_entity_poly.type
_entity_poly.pdbx_seq_one_letter_code
_entity_poly.pdbx_strand_id
1 'polypeptide(L)'
;ISHRSVDLAGIGPSGSGRRDMGERNVSRKLHVCIPDRGHQSILYVLPKDELPPPAYQHSPIVGDYFRHCEEEKRKRRGEGARLVGAPGEVFPNTALLSRQPRTMAVWHPRGPNQTECWRWFYVDRDAPREVKEFLRDYYIRYSGPAGMT
;
A
#
# COMPACT_ATOMS: atom_id res chain seq x y z
N ILE A 1 -7.15 3.33 2.77
CA ILE A 1 -8.15 3.70 3.79
C ILE A 1 -8.72 2.39 4.30
N SER A 2 -8.72 2.13 5.62
CA SER A 2 -9.45 0.96 6.17
C SER A 2 -10.83 1.46 6.58
N HIS A 3 -11.90 0.82 6.10
CA HIS A 3 -13.26 1.10 6.56
C HIS A 3 -13.47 0.47 7.94
N ARG A 4 -14.33 1.07 8.78
CA ARG A 4 -14.64 0.56 10.13
C ARG A 4 -15.10 -0.91 10.11
N SER A 5 -15.81 -1.32 9.07
CA SER A 5 -16.22 -2.71 8.86
C SER A 5 -15.02 -3.67 8.72
N VAL A 6 -13.93 -3.23 8.10
CA VAL A 6 -12.72 -4.04 7.89
C VAL A 6 -11.92 -4.20 9.17
N ASP A 7 -11.91 -3.16 9.99
CA ASP A 7 -11.31 -3.21 11.32
C ASP A 7 -12.12 -4.16 12.24
N LEU A 8 -13.46 -4.07 12.22
CA LEU A 8 -14.33 -4.98 12.99
C LEU A 8 -14.18 -6.45 12.59
N ALA A 9 -13.97 -6.72 11.30
CA ALA A 9 -13.74 -8.07 10.80
C ALA A 9 -12.30 -8.57 11.01
N GLY A 10 -11.40 -7.76 11.62
CA GLY A 10 -10.01 -8.13 11.84
C GLY A 10 -9.19 -8.33 10.56
N ILE A 11 -9.67 -7.79 9.44
CA ILE A 11 -9.00 -7.93 8.13
C ILE A 11 -7.95 -6.85 7.93
N GLY A 12 -8.02 -5.74 8.67
CA GLY A 12 -7.00 -4.69 8.66
C GLY A 12 -5.61 -5.19 9.12
N PRO A 13 -4.51 -4.71 8.52
CA PRO A 13 -3.16 -5.20 8.82
C PRO A 13 -2.66 -4.75 10.20
N SER A 14 -3.35 -3.80 10.85
CA SER A 14 -3.14 -3.36 12.23
C SER A 14 -4.00 -4.10 13.26
N GLY A 15 -5.05 -4.82 12.83
CA GLY A 15 -6.06 -5.46 13.71
C GLY A 15 -6.92 -4.53 14.57
N SER A 16 -6.54 -3.26 14.73
CA SER A 16 -7.37 -2.22 15.36
C SER A 16 -7.11 -0.86 14.73
N GLY A 17 -8.19 -0.16 14.40
CA GLY A 17 -8.16 1.20 13.85
C GLY A 17 -7.38 1.38 12.54
N ARG A 18 -7.36 2.63 12.08
CA ARG A 18 -6.75 2.99 10.79
C ARG A 18 -5.21 2.99 10.85
N ARG A 19 -4.61 2.03 10.15
CA ARG A 19 -3.15 1.76 10.08
C ARG A 19 -2.22 2.94 9.76
N ASP A 20 -2.67 3.94 8.99
CA ASP A 20 -1.81 4.99 8.42
C ASP A 20 -1.90 6.33 9.16
N MET A 21 -2.70 6.45 10.23
CA MET A 21 -2.90 7.74 10.90
C MET A 21 -1.64 8.27 11.59
N GLY A 22 -0.89 7.41 12.28
CA GLY A 22 0.37 7.80 12.94
C GLY A 22 1.37 8.39 11.93
N GLU A 23 1.64 7.67 10.83
CA GLU A 23 2.51 8.15 9.76
C GLU A 23 1.99 9.44 9.11
N ARG A 24 0.69 9.47 8.77
CA ARG A 24 0.08 10.60 8.05
C ARG A 24 0.14 11.90 8.84
N ASN A 25 -0.04 11.83 10.15
CA ASN A 25 -0.13 13.01 11.00
C ASN A 25 1.22 13.71 11.18
N VAL A 26 2.33 12.95 11.14
CA VAL A 26 3.68 13.49 11.33
C VAL A 26 4.42 13.75 10.02
N SER A 27 3.95 13.17 8.91
CA SER A 27 4.63 13.27 7.62
C SER A 27 4.31 14.58 6.89
N ARG A 28 5.31 15.12 6.19
CA ARG A 28 5.05 16.13 5.16
C ARG A 28 4.40 15.48 3.95
N LYS A 29 3.16 15.88 3.62
CA LYS A 29 2.45 15.42 2.42
C LYS A 29 2.93 16.16 1.19
N LEU A 30 3.19 15.43 0.11
CA LEU A 30 3.53 15.95 -1.20
C LEU A 30 2.45 15.56 -2.21
N HIS A 31 2.06 16.51 -3.04
CA HIS A 31 1.30 16.26 -4.26
C HIS A 31 2.27 16.38 -5.41
N VAL A 32 2.51 15.27 -6.12
CA VAL A 32 3.47 15.21 -7.23
C VAL A 32 2.69 14.98 -8.51
N CYS A 33 2.86 15.90 -9.47
CA CYS A 33 2.28 15.80 -10.80
C CYS A 33 3.39 15.85 -11.85
N ILE A 34 3.24 15.06 -12.91
CA ILE A 34 4.04 15.15 -14.13
C ILE A 34 3.11 15.69 -15.21
N PRO A 35 2.93 17.02 -15.29
CA PRO A 35 1.80 17.64 -15.99
C PRO A 35 1.76 17.29 -17.48
N ASP A 36 2.92 17.27 -18.14
CA ASP A 36 3.03 16.97 -19.58
C ASP A 36 2.57 15.55 -19.95
N ARG A 37 2.39 14.67 -18.97
CA ARG A 37 1.96 13.28 -19.16
C ARG A 37 0.71 12.89 -18.37
N GLY A 38 0.15 13.82 -17.59
CA GLY A 38 -1.05 13.58 -16.78
C GLY A 38 -0.87 12.63 -15.58
N HIS A 39 0.35 12.19 -15.25
CA HIS A 39 0.59 11.30 -14.12
C HIS A 39 0.58 12.08 -12.80
N GLN A 40 0.05 11.47 -11.75
CA GLN A 40 0.07 12.08 -10.42
C GLN A 40 0.18 11.03 -9.31
N SER A 41 0.73 11.42 -8.18
CA SER A 41 0.70 10.63 -6.95
C SER A 41 0.77 11.54 -5.74
N ILE A 42 0.20 11.07 -4.64
CA ILE A 42 0.53 11.62 -3.33
C ILE A 42 1.67 10.82 -2.70
N LEU A 43 2.59 11.53 -2.05
CA LEU A 43 3.69 10.93 -1.31
C LEU A 43 3.73 11.51 0.10
N TYR A 44 4.36 10.79 1.02
CA TYR A 44 4.63 11.25 2.37
C TYR A 44 6.12 11.23 2.62
N VAL A 45 6.64 12.26 3.27
CA VAL A 45 8.01 12.30 3.77
C VAL A 45 7.97 12.21 5.28
N LEU A 46 8.43 11.09 5.83
CA LEU A 46 8.54 10.90 7.28
C LEU A 46 9.61 11.86 7.85
N PRO A 47 9.47 12.33 9.10
CA PRO A 47 10.56 12.97 9.82
C PRO A 47 11.80 12.07 9.91
N LYS A 48 12.98 12.66 10.15
CA LYS A 48 14.26 11.95 10.06
C LYS A 48 14.36 10.77 11.03
N ASP A 49 13.88 10.98 12.24
CA ASP A 49 14.01 10.02 13.35
C ASP A 49 12.78 9.13 13.51
N GLU A 50 11.83 9.22 12.57
CA GLU A 50 10.59 8.44 12.60
C GLU A 50 10.68 7.14 11.80
N LEU A 51 10.13 6.08 12.38
CA LEU A 51 9.96 4.78 11.74
C LEU A 51 8.50 4.60 11.30
N PRO A 52 8.25 3.94 10.15
CA PRO A 52 6.90 3.49 9.88
C PRO A 52 6.46 2.51 10.98
N PRO A 53 5.18 2.55 11.41
CA PRO A 53 4.63 1.59 12.36
C PRO A 53 4.83 0.16 11.82
N PRO A 54 5.11 -0.80 12.71
CA PRO A 54 5.25 -2.19 12.31
C PRO A 54 3.99 -2.69 11.61
N ALA A 55 4.17 -3.41 10.51
CA ALA A 55 3.08 -3.99 9.74
C ALA A 55 2.86 -5.45 10.12
N TYR A 56 1.62 -5.93 10.01
CA TYR A 56 1.27 -7.35 10.09
C TYR A 56 1.66 -8.04 11.40
N GLN A 57 1.53 -7.33 12.54
CA GLN A 57 1.93 -7.84 13.86
C GLN A 57 1.21 -9.13 14.30
N HIS A 58 0.08 -9.49 13.66
CA HIS A 58 -0.66 -10.73 13.91
C HIS A 58 0.03 -11.99 13.36
N SER A 59 1.04 -11.84 12.51
CA SER A 59 1.87 -12.94 12.03
C SER A 59 3.34 -12.58 12.29
N PRO A 60 4.01 -13.23 13.26
CA PRO A 60 5.41 -12.94 13.55
C PRO A 60 6.31 -13.07 12.31
N ILE A 61 6.12 -14.13 11.51
CA ILE A 61 6.94 -14.37 10.31
C ILE A 61 6.77 -13.26 9.27
N VAL A 62 5.53 -12.81 9.03
CA VAL A 62 5.25 -11.73 8.09
C VAL A 62 5.76 -10.39 8.65
N GLY A 63 5.52 -10.12 9.93
CA GLY A 63 6.02 -8.93 10.61
C GLY A 63 7.53 -8.81 10.54
N ASP A 64 8.25 -9.90 10.83
CA ASP A 64 9.71 -10.00 10.80
C ASP A 64 10.26 -9.74 9.40
N TYR A 65 9.63 -10.33 8.38
CA TYR A 65 9.96 -10.08 6.98
C TYR A 65 9.87 -8.58 6.62
N PHE A 66 8.76 -7.92 6.96
CA PHE A 66 8.61 -6.49 6.64
C PHE A 66 9.50 -5.58 7.46
N ARG A 67 9.85 -5.95 8.71
CA ARG A 67 10.88 -5.23 9.48
C ARG A 67 12.24 -5.34 8.81
N HIS A 68 12.65 -6.54 8.41
CA HIS A 68 13.88 -6.75 7.66
C HIS A 68 13.92 -5.94 6.35
N CYS A 69 12.83 -5.93 5.57
CA CYS A 69 12.75 -5.12 4.35
C CYS A 69 12.90 -3.62 4.62
N GLU A 70 12.33 -3.10 5.72
CA GLU A 70 12.47 -1.69 6.10
C GLU A 70 13.91 -1.35 6.47
N GLU A 71 14.58 -2.21 7.25
CA GLU A 71 16.00 -2.06 7.60
C GLU A 71 16.89 -2.04 6.35
N GLU A 72 16.68 -2.99 5.43
CA GLU A 72 17.44 -3.06 4.18
C GLU A 72 17.17 -1.84 3.28
N LYS A 73 15.92 -1.38 3.19
CA LYS A 73 15.58 -0.15 2.46
C LYS A 73 16.32 1.05 3.04
N ARG A 74 16.40 1.18 4.37
CA ARG A 74 17.12 2.26 5.05
C ARG A 74 18.62 2.20 4.82
N LYS A 75 19.22 1.03 4.94
CA LYS A 75 20.65 0.83 4.63
C LYS A 75 20.97 1.24 3.18
N ARG A 76 20.12 0.88 2.22
CA ARG A 76 20.36 1.12 0.78
C ARG A 76 20.03 2.55 0.34
N ARG A 77 19.00 3.19 0.90
CA ARG A 77 18.50 4.49 0.44
C ARG A 77 18.83 5.66 1.36
N GLY A 78 19.34 5.40 2.56
CA GLY A 78 19.61 6.44 3.57
C GLY A 78 18.39 7.32 3.83
N GLU A 79 18.58 8.64 3.77
CA GLU A 79 17.51 9.64 3.89
C GLU A 79 16.34 9.42 2.91
N GLY A 80 16.60 8.86 1.73
CA GLY A 80 15.57 8.56 0.73
C GLY A 80 14.56 7.49 1.17
N ALA A 81 14.88 6.68 2.18
CA ALA A 81 13.96 5.68 2.74
C ALA A 81 12.73 6.29 3.44
N ARG A 82 12.81 7.58 3.79
CA ARG A 82 11.75 8.39 4.41
C ARG A 82 10.62 8.72 3.46
N LEU A 83 10.84 8.59 2.15
CA LEU A 83 9.81 8.79 1.14
C LEU A 83 8.91 7.56 1.08
N VAL A 84 7.65 7.74 1.48
CA VAL A 84 6.64 6.71 1.52
C VAL A 84 5.62 6.98 0.42
N GLY A 85 5.49 6.02 -0.50
CA GLY A 85 4.51 6.11 -1.57
C GLY A 85 3.08 5.91 -1.07
N ALA A 86 2.13 6.58 -1.73
CA ALA A 86 0.71 6.47 -1.47
C ALA A 86 -0.07 6.42 -2.82
N PRO A 87 -1.42 6.41 -2.82
CA PRO A 87 -2.18 6.29 -4.07
C PRO A 87 -1.74 7.29 -5.14
N GLY A 88 -1.80 6.85 -6.40
CA GLY A 88 -1.56 7.69 -7.57
C GLY A 88 -2.20 7.11 -8.81
N GLU A 89 -2.08 7.84 -9.90
CA GLU A 89 -2.60 7.49 -11.22
C GLU A 89 -1.48 7.64 -12.25
N VAL A 90 -1.22 6.55 -12.96
CA VAL A 90 -0.53 6.57 -14.24
C VAL A 90 -1.60 6.76 -15.29
N PHE A 91 -1.69 7.99 -15.80
CA PHE A 91 -2.48 8.31 -16.99
C PHE A 91 -2.28 7.25 -18.11
N PRO A 92 -3.34 6.80 -18.79
CA PRO A 92 -4.69 7.38 -18.73
C PRO A 92 -5.61 6.82 -17.64
N ASN A 93 -5.39 5.60 -17.16
CA ASN A 93 -6.41 4.86 -16.43
C ASN A 93 -5.84 3.78 -15.50
N THR A 94 -4.61 3.95 -15.02
CA THR A 94 -3.95 2.97 -14.15
C THR A 94 -3.72 3.53 -12.76
N ALA A 95 -4.51 3.08 -11.79
CA ALA A 95 -4.31 3.41 -10.39
C ALA A 95 -3.15 2.59 -9.80
N LEU A 96 -2.30 3.24 -9.01
CA LEU A 96 -1.22 2.58 -8.27
C LEU A 96 -1.40 2.75 -6.75
N LEU A 97 -1.10 1.69 -6.01
CA LEU A 97 -0.98 1.73 -4.56
C LEU A 97 0.32 1.03 -4.15
N SER A 98 1.30 1.80 -3.69
CA SER A 98 2.66 1.28 -3.48
C SER A 98 2.87 0.56 -2.15
N ARG A 99 1.91 0.61 -1.21
CA ARG A 99 2.13 0.15 0.17
C ARG A 99 1.24 -1.02 0.59
N GLN A 100 -0.03 -0.79 0.93
CA GLN A 100 -0.93 -1.88 1.32
C GLN A 100 -2.38 -1.54 0.93
N PRO A 101 -3.03 -2.40 0.14
CA PRO A 101 -2.41 -3.48 -0.64
C PRO A 101 -1.41 -2.93 -1.67
N ARG A 102 -0.36 -3.70 -2.04
CA ARG A 102 0.54 -3.31 -3.13
C ARG A 102 -0.10 -3.67 -4.47
N THR A 103 -0.60 -2.68 -5.21
CA THR A 103 -1.43 -2.94 -6.40
C THR A 103 -1.19 -2.00 -7.56
N MET A 104 -1.55 -2.50 -8.74
CA MET A 104 -1.94 -1.69 -9.87
C MET A 104 -3.32 -2.15 -10.33
N ALA A 105 -4.20 -1.19 -10.64
CA ALA A 105 -5.51 -1.46 -11.18
C ALA A 105 -5.71 -0.64 -12.46
N VAL A 106 -6.17 -1.29 -13.53
CA VAL A 106 -6.46 -0.66 -14.81
C VAL A 106 -7.97 -0.62 -15.01
N TRP A 107 -8.48 0.57 -15.32
CA TRP A 107 -9.89 0.84 -15.57
C TRP A 107 -10.16 0.75 -17.08
N HIS A 108 -10.50 -0.44 -17.59
CA HIS A 108 -10.80 -0.64 -19.00
C HIS A 108 -12.19 -0.09 -19.35
N PRO A 109 -12.30 0.96 -20.19
CA PRO A 109 -13.61 1.53 -20.51
C PRO A 109 -14.46 0.54 -21.31
N ARG A 110 -15.74 0.41 -20.94
CA ARG A 110 -16.76 -0.39 -21.66
C ARG A 110 -17.95 0.52 -22.06
N GLY A 111 -17.63 1.76 -22.43
CA GLY A 111 -18.59 2.84 -22.66
C GLY A 111 -18.55 3.91 -21.55
N PRO A 112 -19.34 4.98 -21.65
CA PRO A 112 -19.29 6.11 -20.71
C PRO A 112 -19.76 5.76 -19.29
N ASN A 113 -20.58 4.71 -19.14
CA ASN A 113 -21.22 4.32 -17.87
C ASN A 113 -20.76 2.93 -17.37
N GLN A 114 -19.77 2.31 -18.01
CA GLN A 114 -19.29 0.98 -17.63
C GLN A 114 -17.78 0.88 -17.72
N THR A 115 -17.17 0.19 -16.76
CA THR A 115 -15.73 -0.05 -16.71
C THR A 115 -15.50 -1.47 -16.23
N GLU A 116 -14.57 -2.15 -16.90
CA GLU A 116 -14.03 -3.41 -16.43
C GLU A 116 -12.71 -3.14 -15.69
N CYS A 117 -12.65 -3.50 -14.41
CA CYS A 117 -11.47 -3.27 -13.58
C CYS A 117 -10.58 -4.52 -13.57
N TRP A 118 -9.35 -4.39 -14.05
CA TRP A 118 -8.32 -5.43 -13.87
C TRP A 118 -7.39 -4.99 -12.76
N ARG A 119 -7.23 -5.81 -11.71
CA ARG A 119 -6.40 -5.49 -10.55
C ARG A 119 -5.40 -6.59 -10.28
N TRP A 120 -4.14 -6.21 -10.20
CA TRP A 120 -3.06 -7.10 -9.82
C TRP A 120 -2.52 -6.71 -8.44
N PHE A 121 -2.17 -7.74 -7.69
CA PHE A 121 -1.55 -7.60 -6.37
C PHE A 121 -0.12 -8.10 -6.46
N TYR A 122 0.81 -7.31 -5.91
CA TYR A 122 2.24 -7.59 -5.97
C TYR A 122 2.76 -8.08 -4.63
N VAL A 123 3.51 -9.17 -4.68
CA VAL A 123 4.31 -9.70 -3.57
C VAL A 123 5.77 -9.70 -3.99
N ASP A 124 6.68 -9.62 -3.02
CA ASP A 124 8.10 -9.62 -3.31
C ASP A 124 8.54 -10.98 -3.87
N ARG A 125 9.38 -10.96 -4.91
CA ARG A 125 9.83 -12.17 -5.61
C ARG A 125 10.51 -13.16 -4.67
N ASP A 126 11.34 -12.65 -3.76
CA ASP A 126 12.18 -13.46 -2.88
C ASP A 126 11.56 -13.65 -1.48
N ALA A 127 10.31 -13.20 -1.28
CA ALA A 127 9.61 -13.43 -0.01
C ALA A 127 9.42 -14.93 0.26
N PRO A 128 9.50 -15.36 1.54
CA PRO A 128 9.13 -16.71 1.94
C PRO A 128 7.72 -17.08 1.45
N ARG A 129 7.50 -18.37 1.18
CA ARG A 129 6.20 -18.89 0.71
C ARG A 129 5.04 -18.40 1.59
N GLU A 130 5.19 -18.57 2.90
CA GLU A 130 4.17 -18.18 3.89
C GLU A 130 3.82 -16.70 3.83
N VAL A 131 4.81 -15.83 3.60
CA VAL A 131 4.58 -14.39 3.43
C VAL A 131 3.78 -14.12 2.15
N LYS A 132 4.11 -14.80 1.05
CA LYS A 132 3.37 -14.66 -0.22
C LYS A 132 1.92 -15.12 -0.09
N GLU A 133 1.69 -16.26 0.57
CA GLU A 133 0.35 -16.82 0.80
C GLU A 133 -0.48 -15.90 1.71
N PHE A 134 0.09 -15.46 2.83
CA PHE A 134 -0.54 -14.48 3.72
C PHE A 134 -0.95 -13.20 2.98
N LEU A 135 -0.04 -12.61 2.20
CA LEU A 135 -0.30 -11.37 1.47
C LEU A 135 -1.37 -11.58 0.39
N ARG A 136 -1.36 -12.70 -0.33
CA ARG A 136 -2.39 -13.04 -1.32
C ARG A 136 -3.78 -13.03 -0.68
N ASP A 137 -3.94 -13.75 0.42
CA ASP A 137 -5.23 -13.89 1.10
C ASP A 137 -5.69 -12.57 1.73
N TYR A 138 -4.77 -11.82 2.34
CA TYR A 138 -5.05 -10.49 2.86
C TYR A 138 -5.51 -9.54 1.74
N TYR A 139 -4.75 -9.45 0.65
CA TYR A 139 -5.00 -8.51 -0.42
C TYR A 139 -6.34 -8.74 -1.14
N ILE A 140 -6.70 -10.01 -1.41
CA ILE A 140 -7.96 -10.36 -2.08
C ILE A 140 -9.16 -10.05 -1.18
N ARG A 141 -9.09 -10.35 0.13
CA ARG A 141 -10.17 -10.03 1.08
C ARG A 141 -10.28 -8.54 1.37
N TYR A 142 -9.18 -7.80 1.27
CA TYR A 142 -9.16 -6.37 1.51
C TYR A 142 -9.69 -5.59 0.30
N SER A 143 -9.17 -5.86 -0.91
CA SER A 143 -9.45 -5.05 -2.11
C SER A 143 -9.62 -5.86 -3.39
N GLY A 144 -9.93 -7.15 -3.31
CA GLY A 144 -10.36 -7.94 -4.47
C GLY A 144 -11.80 -7.63 -4.90
N PRO A 145 -12.37 -8.39 -5.84
CA PRO A 145 -13.77 -8.20 -6.28
C PRO A 145 -14.81 -8.30 -5.15
N ALA A 146 -14.53 -9.08 -4.11
CA ALA A 146 -15.33 -9.16 -2.88
C ALA A 146 -14.63 -8.46 -1.69
N GLY A 147 -13.71 -7.53 -1.97
CA GLY A 147 -12.97 -6.78 -0.98
C GLY A 147 -13.87 -5.81 -0.23
N MET A 148 -13.54 -5.55 1.04
CA MET A 148 -14.36 -4.71 1.91
C MET A 148 -13.90 -3.24 2.01
N THR A 149 -12.94 -2.81 1.18
CA THR A 149 -12.42 -1.43 1.11
C THR A 149 -12.28 -0.89 -0.30
#